data_AF-A0A936WY56-F1
#
_entry.id   AF-A0A936WY56-F1
#
_cell.length_a   1.000
_cell.length_b   1.000
_cell.length_c   1.000
_cell.angle_alpha   90.00
_cell.angle_beta   90.00
_cell.angle_gamma   90.00
#
_symmetry.space_group_name_H-M   'P 1'
#
loop_
_entity.id
_entity.type
_entity.pdbx_description
1 polymer ?
#
loop_
_entity_poly.entity_id
_entity_poly.type
_entity_poly.pdbx_seq_one_letter_code
_entity_poly.pdbx_strand_id
1 'polypeptide(L)'
;MLFLAAILFLISAIGFSFSENYSILISFRVLAGMAVGVASNISPLYISEIAPARNRGAFVTFYQLAITIGILVAYLSNYFIQLSISQNSSSLLAGYFPGEAWRLMFFVSAIPATLFLFLLLVVPESPRWLMKQGRESASLSVLSKIHDPEEANKELLSIQKITASNNSGKIHLTKKPMATILILVMALTALSQFSGINGVIFYGPTILHSAGIVTQDALLYQVMLGAANMLFTLIAIWKVDSWGRRPLYIYGSLFAGIALALTGLCFAFDIKGYILLSCMMLFLLFFAFSLGPLKFVLLPNSFQQK
;
A
#
# COMPACT_ATOMS: atom_id res chain seq x y z
N MET A 1 13.08 12.65 2.23
CA MET A 1 11.90 12.18 2.99
C MET A 1 11.70 10.66 2.91
N LEU A 2 11.79 10.01 1.74
CA LEU A 2 11.73 8.54 1.66
C LEU A 2 12.86 7.85 2.46
N PHE A 3 14.07 8.42 2.47
CA PHE A 3 15.16 7.98 3.34
C PHE A 3 14.79 7.98 4.83
N LEU A 4 14.13 9.04 5.31
CA LEU A 4 13.66 9.12 6.69
C LEU A 4 12.64 8.01 6.97
N ALA A 5 11.70 7.77 6.06
CA ALA A 5 10.74 6.67 6.19
C ALA A 5 11.44 5.30 6.26
N ALA A 6 12.44 5.05 5.42
CA ALA A 6 13.21 3.81 5.43
C ALA A 6 13.97 3.60 6.75
N ILE A 7 14.61 4.64 7.28
CA ILE A 7 15.27 4.61 8.59
C ILE A 7 14.25 4.33 9.70
N LEU A 8 13.11 5.01 9.69
CA LEU A 8 12.05 4.81 10.68
C LEU A 8 11.47 3.38 10.59
N PHE A 9 11.32 2.81 9.40
CA PHE A 9 10.91 1.41 9.23
C PHE A 9 11.92 0.44 9.86
N LEU A 10 13.22 0.66 9.60
CA LEU A 10 14.27 -0.20 10.13
C LEU A 10 14.35 -0.13 11.66
N ILE A 11 14.32 1.08 12.22
CA ILE A 11 14.29 1.31 13.68
C ILE A 11 13.06 0.64 14.29
N SER A 12 11.89 0.76 13.65
CA SER A 12 10.66 0.11 14.14
C SER A 12 10.76 -1.41 14.14
N ALA A 13 11.25 -2.01 13.05
CA ALA A 13 11.36 -3.47 12.91
C ALA A 13 12.28 -4.08 13.98
N ILE A 14 13.42 -3.45 14.22
CA ILE A 14 14.35 -3.84 15.28
C ILE A 14 13.71 -3.58 16.66
N GLY A 15 13.11 -2.40 16.85
CA GLY A 15 12.46 -2.00 18.10
C GLY A 15 11.33 -2.94 18.54
N PHE A 16 10.52 -3.45 17.61
CA PHE A 16 9.50 -4.46 17.91
C PHE A 16 10.12 -5.75 18.46
N SER A 17 11.21 -6.20 17.85
CA SER A 17 11.87 -7.46 18.17
C SER A 17 12.48 -7.45 19.56
N PHE A 18 13.03 -6.31 20.01
CA PHE A 18 13.65 -6.13 21.33
C PHE A 18 12.75 -5.45 22.35
N SER A 19 11.45 -5.28 22.07
CA SER A 19 10.55 -4.61 23.02
C SER A 19 10.25 -5.49 24.24
N GLU A 20 10.59 -5.00 25.43
CA GLU A 20 10.36 -5.73 26.70
C GLU A 20 9.00 -5.39 27.32
N ASN A 21 8.51 -4.17 27.06
CA ASN A 21 7.29 -3.64 27.66
C ASN A 21 6.26 -3.26 26.59
N TYR A 22 4.98 -3.41 26.93
CA TYR A 22 3.85 -3.04 26.07
C TYR A 22 3.91 -1.57 25.62
N SER A 23 4.29 -0.66 26.51
CA SER A 23 4.44 0.77 26.18
C SER A 23 5.50 1.02 25.11
N ILE A 24 6.64 0.32 25.18
CA ILE A 24 7.73 0.43 24.20
C ILE A 24 7.27 -0.10 22.84
N LEU A 25 6.53 -1.22 22.83
CA LEU A 25 5.95 -1.78 21.63
C LEU A 25 4.98 -0.79 20.97
N ILE A 26 4.12 -0.12 21.74
CA ILE A 26 3.24 0.95 21.22
C ILE A 26 4.05 2.12 20.65
N SER A 27 5.09 2.57 21.33
CA SER A 27 5.94 3.67 20.82
C SER A 27 6.53 3.35 19.45
N PHE A 28 7.05 2.13 19.26
CA PHE A 28 7.53 1.69 17.94
C PHE A 28 6.39 1.51 16.93
N ARG A 29 5.17 1.16 17.35
CA ARG A 29 4.00 1.11 16.46
C ARG A 29 3.62 2.49 15.93
N VAL A 30 3.69 3.50 16.79
CA VAL A 30 3.49 4.90 16.38
C VAL A 30 4.56 5.31 15.39
N LEU A 31 5.83 4.99 15.67
CA LEU A 31 6.97 5.29 14.80
C LEU A 31 6.84 4.61 13.42
N ALA A 32 6.44 3.34 13.40
CA ALA A 32 6.14 2.63 12.16
C ALA A 32 4.97 3.26 11.41
N GLY A 33 3.91 3.66 12.12
CA GLY A 33 2.77 4.36 11.54
C GLY A 33 3.15 5.67 10.86
N MET A 34 4.05 6.45 11.47
CA MET A 34 4.62 7.66 10.86
C MET A 34 5.41 7.32 9.59
N ALA A 35 6.23 6.27 9.62
CA ALA A 35 6.98 5.81 8.45
C ALA A 35 6.04 5.42 7.29
N VAL A 36 4.98 4.65 7.57
CA VAL A 36 3.95 4.29 6.59
C VAL A 36 3.26 5.53 6.04
N GLY A 37 2.87 6.49 6.87
CA GLY A 37 2.20 7.71 6.42
C GLY A 37 3.08 8.59 5.50
N VAL A 38 4.37 8.68 5.78
CA VAL A 38 5.33 9.37 4.91
C VAL A 38 5.50 8.61 3.59
N ALA A 39 5.73 7.30 3.66
CA ALA A 39 5.95 6.47 2.48
C ALA A 39 4.70 6.41 1.58
N SER A 40 3.50 6.32 2.15
CA SER A 40 2.24 6.18 1.40
C SER A 40 1.84 7.43 0.62
N ASN A 41 2.31 8.60 1.06
CA ASN A 41 2.05 9.85 0.37
C ASN A 41 3.14 10.14 -0.68
N ILE A 42 4.41 9.89 -0.33
CA ILE A 42 5.53 10.28 -1.19
C ILE A 42 5.80 9.26 -2.30
N SER A 43 5.60 7.97 -2.07
CA SER A 43 5.89 6.95 -3.09
C SER A 43 5.01 7.08 -4.33
N PRO A 44 3.67 7.21 -4.24
CA PRO A 44 2.83 7.42 -5.42
C PRO A 44 3.13 8.75 -6.13
N LEU A 45 3.46 9.80 -5.36
CA LEU A 45 3.86 11.10 -5.91
C LEU A 45 5.15 10.96 -6.73
N TYR A 46 6.19 10.38 -6.14
CA TYR A 46 7.48 10.15 -6.79
C TYR A 46 7.32 9.32 -8.07
N ILE A 47 6.56 8.22 -8.00
CA ILE A 47 6.25 7.38 -9.16
C ILE A 47 5.55 8.21 -10.25
N SER A 48 4.59 9.07 -9.88
CA SER A 48 3.89 9.92 -10.85
C SER A 48 4.77 10.98 -11.52
N GLU A 49 5.82 11.43 -10.84
CA GLU A 49 6.74 12.47 -11.34
C GLU A 49 7.81 11.92 -12.27
N ILE A 50 8.12 10.63 -12.17
CA ILE A 50 9.12 9.94 -13.00
C ILE A 50 8.47 9.13 -14.11
N ALA A 51 7.24 8.66 -13.90
CA ALA A 51 6.57 7.84 -14.89
C ALA A 51 6.23 8.64 -16.16
N PRO A 52 6.52 8.08 -17.36
CA PRO A 52 6.13 8.67 -18.63
C PRO A 52 4.63 8.97 -18.68
N ALA A 53 4.25 10.09 -19.29
CA ALA A 53 2.86 10.55 -19.32
C ALA A 53 1.88 9.49 -19.84
N ARG A 54 2.29 8.69 -20.85
CA ARG A 54 1.48 7.62 -21.44
C ARG A 54 1.16 6.49 -20.47
N ASN A 55 2.10 6.12 -19.61
CA ASN A 55 2.02 4.92 -18.76
C ASN A 55 1.90 5.23 -17.26
N ARG A 56 1.80 6.51 -16.89
CA ARG A 56 1.73 6.97 -15.49
C ARG A 56 0.71 6.23 -14.64
N GLY A 57 -0.48 5.99 -15.20
CA GLY A 57 -1.52 5.23 -14.53
C GLY A 57 -1.11 3.81 -14.14
N ALA A 58 -0.45 3.08 -15.04
CA ALA A 58 0.03 1.73 -14.79
C ALA A 58 1.13 1.72 -13.71
N PHE A 59 2.08 2.65 -13.77
CA PHE A 59 3.14 2.78 -12.77
C PHE A 59 2.63 3.08 -11.37
N VAL A 60 1.64 3.97 -11.24
CA VAL A 60 0.99 4.23 -9.94
C VAL A 60 0.23 3.01 -9.44
N THR A 61 -0.27 2.17 -10.34
CA THR A 61 -0.99 0.95 -9.97
C THR A 61 -0.04 -0.17 -9.48
N PHE A 62 1.21 -0.21 -9.96
CA PHE A 62 2.25 -1.09 -9.42
C PHE A 62 2.53 -0.84 -7.93
N TYR A 63 2.32 0.38 -7.43
CA TYR A 63 2.42 0.67 -6.00
C TYR A 63 1.41 -0.15 -5.18
N GLN A 64 0.16 -0.25 -5.65
CA GLN A 64 -0.85 -1.09 -5.00
C GLN A 64 -0.50 -2.58 -5.08
N LEU A 65 0.03 -3.04 -6.22
CA LEU A 65 0.50 -4.41 -6.36
C LEU A 65 1.64 -4.72 -5.38
N ALA A 66 2.58 -3.79 -5.20
CA ALA A 66 3.67 -3.93 -4.25
C ALA A 66 3.15 -4.06 -2.80
N ILE A 67 2.09 -3.32 -2.43
CA ILE A 67 1.44 -3.48 -1.12
C ILE A 67 0.87 -4.90 -0.95
N THR A 68 0.16 -5.43 -1.94
CA THR A 68 -0.46 -6.76 -1.81
C THR A 68 0.58 -7.88 -1.84
N ILE A 69 1.66 -7.72 -2.60
CA ILE A 69 2.83 -8.60 -2.54
C ILE A 69 3.46 -8.54 -1.14
N GLY A 70 3.66 -7.34 -0.58
CA GLY A 70 4.23 -7.16 0.76
C GLY A 70 3.39 -7.86 1.84
N ILE A 71 2.07 -7.75 1.77
CA ILE A 71 1.14 -8.46 2.68
C ILE A 71 1.32 -9.98 2.54
N LEU A 72 1.35 -10.50 1.30
CA LEU A 72 1.51 -11.94 1.06
C LEU A 72 2.87 -12.45 1.55
N VAL A 73 3.95 -11.73 1.29
CA VAL A 73 5.30 -12.07 1.76
C VAL A 73 5.35 -12.06 3.28
N ALA A 74 4.71 -11.10 3.94
CA ALA A 74 4.60 -11.08 5.40
C ALA A 74 3.87 -12.32 5.92
N TYR A 75 2.74 -12.70 5.32
CA TYR A 75 1.99 -13.89 5.71
C TYR A 75 2.78 -15.18 5.49
N LEU A 76 3.46 -15.32 4.35
CA LEU A 76 4.34 -16.45 4.07
C LEU A 76 5.47 -16.53 5.08
N SER A 77 6.12 -15.39 5.37
CA SER A 77 7.20 -15.35 6.37
C SER A 77 6.70 -15.80 7.74
N ASN A 78 5.55 -15.32 8.19
CA ASN A 78 4.97 -15.72 9.48
C ASN A 78 4.62 -17.21 9.50
N TYR A 79 4.06 -17.74 8.42
CA TYR A 79 3.74 -19.16 8.29
C TYR A 79 5.00 -20.04 8.36
N PHE A 80 6.05 -19.71 7.60
CA PHE A 80 7.31 -20.47 7.62
C PHE A 80 8.02 -20.39 8.97
N ILE A 81 7.96 -19.24 9.65
CA ILE A 81 8.52 -19.07 11.00
C ILE A 81 7.78 -19.98 11.98
N GLN A 82 6.45 -19.98 11.97
CA GLN A 82 5.65 -20.84 12.84
C GLN A 82 5.91 -22.33 12.57
N LEU A 83 6.00 -22.72 11.30
CA LEU A 83 6.30 -24.09 10.90
C LEU A 83 7.69 -24.53 11.41
N SER A 84 8.69 -23.66 11.28
CA SER A 84 10.06 -23.94 11.72
C SER A 84 10.15 -24.15 13.23
N ILE A 85 9.43 -23.34 14.00
CA ILE A 85 9.40 -23.45 15.47
C ILE A 85 8.64 -24.71 15.90
N SER A 86 7.50 -25.01 15.25
CA SER A 86 6.69 -26.21 15.53
C SER A 86 7.47 -27.52 15.27
N GLN A 87 8.33 -27.54 14.25
CA GLN A 87 9.10 -28.73 13.87
C GLN A 87 10.40 -28.93 14.66
N ASN A 88 10.71 -28.09 15.68
CA ASN A 88 12.01 -28.07 16.38
C ASN A 88 13.21 -27.96 15.42
N SER A 89 12.98 -27.50 14.20
CA SER A 89 14.01 -27.22 13.22
C SER A 89 14.81 -26.03 13.74
N SER A 90 16.06 -26.28 14.12
CA SER A 90 17.02 -25.25 14.54
C SER A 90 17.33 -24.30 13.37
N SER A 91 16.37 -23.44 13.02
CA SER A 91 16.66 -22.32 12.15
C SER A 91 17.62 -21.42 12.93
N LEU A 92 18.69 -20.95 12.26
CA LEU A 92 19.71 -20.09 12.88
C LEU A 92 19.11 -18.88 13.60
N LEU A 93 17.91 -18.47 13.20
CA LEU A 93 17.14 -17.37 13.76
C LEU A 93 16.26 -17.77 14.96
N ALA A 94 15.69 -18.98 14.97
CA ALA A 94 14.88 -19.48 16.08
C ALA A 94 15.69 -19.65 17.38
N GLY A 95 17.01 -19.86 17.26
CA GLY A 95 17.92 -19.92 18.42
C GLY A 95 18.10 -18.59 19.15
N TYR A 96 17.89 -17.44 18.50
CA TYR A 96 18.03 -16.12 19.12
C TYR A 96 16.81 -15.68 19.95
N PHE A 97 15.62 -16.22 19.67
CA PHE A 97 14.37 -15.90 20.37
C PHE A 97 13.62 -17.19 20.76
N PRO A 98 14.13 -17.96 21.74
CA PRO A 98 13.51 -19.21 22.16
C PRO A 98 12.10 -18.93 22.74
N GLY A 99 11.07 -19.50 22.11
CA GLY A 99 9.67 -19.39 22.57
C GLY A 99 8.92 -18.12 22.14
N GLU A 100 9.55 -17.17 21.44
CA GLU A 100 8.94 -15.88 21.08
C GLU A 100 8.86 -15.68 19.55
N ALA A 101 8.11 -16.56 18.88
CA ALA A 101 7.91 -16.56 17.42
C ALA A 101 7.54 -15.18 16.83
N TRP A 102 6.73 -14.40 17.55
CA TRP A 102 6.24 -13.10 17.12
C TRP A 102 7.35 -12.04 17.02
N ARG A 103 8.41 -12.12 17.85
CA ARG A 103 9.57 -11.21 17.75
C ARG A 103 10.31 -11.45 16.45
N LEU A 104 10.49 -12.72 16.09
CA LEU A 104 11.11 -13.10 14.84
C LEU A 104 10.32 -12.62 13.62
N MET A 105 8.99 -12.72 13.68
CA MET A 105 8.10 -12.22 12.62
C MET A 105 8.31 -10.72 12.37
N PHE A 106 8.50 -9.91 13.42
CA PHE A 106 8.86 -8.50 13.25
C PHE A 106 10.30 -8.31 12.79
N PHE A 107 11.25 -9.08 13.30
CA PHE A 107 12.66 -8.96 12.93
C PHE A 107 12.88 -9.21 11.43
N VAL A 108 12.19 -10.19 10.84
CA VAL A 108 12.27 -10.49 9.41
C VAL A 108 11.85 -9.30 8.54
N SER A 109 10.97 -8.41 9.04
CA SER A 109 10.61 -7.17 8.33
C SER A 109 11.75 -6.14 8.24
N ALA A 110 12.82 -6.30 9.04
CA ALA A 110 14.04 -5.49 8.91
C ALA A 110 14.77 -5.76 7.58
N ILE A 111 14.63 -6.96 7.00
CA ILE A 111 15.24 -7.32 5.72
C ILE A 111 14.71 -6.44 4.58
N PRO A 112 13.39 -6.38 4.29
CA PRO A 112 12.87 -5.49 3.26
C PRO A 112 13.08 -4.01 3.60
N ALA A 113 13.07 -3.61 4.88
CA ALA A 113 13.37 -2.22 5.27
C ALA A 113 14.82 -1.81 4.94
N THR A 114 15.78 -2.71 5.21
CA THR A 114 17.19 -2.51 4.88
C THR A 114 17.40 -2.48 3.37
N LEU A 115 16.80 -3.44 2.65
CA LEU A 115 16.83 -3.47 1.19
C LEU A 115 16.26 -2.16 0.59
N PHE A 116 15.14 -1.69 1.11
CA PHE A 116 14.53 -0.42 0.71
C PHE A 116 15.46 0.77 0.96
N LEU A 117 16.14 0.82 2.11
CA LEU A 117 17.11 1.87 2.43
C LEU A 117 18.29 1.90 1.45
N PHE A 118 18.86 0.73 1.12
CA PHE A 118 19.97 0.64 0.17
C PHE A 118 19.54 0.97 -1.26
N LEU A 119 18.37 0.50 -1.69
CA LEU A 119 17.84 0.83 -3.02
C LEU A 119 17.62 2.34 -3.18
N LEU A 120 17.18 3.03 -2.14
CA LEU A 120 17.02 4.49 -2.16
C LEU A 120 18.33 5.25 -2.43
N LEU A 121 19.50 4.68 -2.13
CA LEU A 121 20.80 5.29 -2.46
C LEU A 121 21.09 5.34 -3.95
N VAL A 122 20.49 4.44 -4.73
CA VAL A 122 20.68 4.35 -6.19
C VAL A 122 19.60 5.12 -6.95
N VAL A 123 18.43 5.29 -6.33
CA VAL A 123 17.25 5.91 -6.94
C VAL A 123 17.44 7.43 -7.07
N PRO A 124 17.28 8.01 -8.28
CA PRO A 124 17.48 9.45 -8.49
C PRO A 124 16.38 10.29 -7.83
N GLU A 125 16.70 11.54 -7.50
CA GLU A 125 15.71 12.50 -7.01
C GLU A 125 14.71 12.91 -8.12
N SER A 126 13.51 13.33 -7.73
CA SER A 126 12.47 13.75 -8.68
C SER A 126 12.92 14.97 -9.51
N PRO A 127 12.72 14.97 -10.85
CA PRO A 127 13.03 16.12 -11.70
C PRO A 127 12.37 17.42 -11.23
N ARG A 128 11.11 17.35 -10.78
CA ARG A 128 10.37 18.52 -10.30
C ARG A 128 10.96 19.09 -9.01
N TRP A 129 11.40 18.21 -8.11
CA TRP A 129 12.07 18.64 -6.88
C TRP A 129 13.42 19.27 -7.19
N LEU A 130 14.21 18.70 -8.11
CA LEU A 130 15.48 19.25 -8.56
C LEU A 130 15.31 20.64 -9.17
N MET A 131 14.31 20.84 -10.03
CA MET A 131 13.97 22.16 -10.58
C MET A 131 13.59 23.17 -9.50
N LYS A 132 12.79 22.76 -8.50
CA LYS A 132 12.41 23.64 -7.38
C LYS A 132 13.62 24.08 -6.54
N GLN A 133 14.65 23.24 -6.44
CA GLN A 133 15.90 23.55 -5.75
C GLN A 133 16.92 24.29 -6.63
N GLY A 134 16.55 24.69 -7.85
CA GLY A 134 17.43 25.38 -8.80
C GLY A 134 18.48 24.48 -9.47
N ARG A 135 18.36 23.16 -9.36
CA ARG A 135 19.32 22.18 -9.93
C ARG A 135 18.86 21.71 -11.31
N GLU A 136 18.86 22.61 -12.28
CA GLU A 136 18.35 22.36 -13.64
C GLU A 136 19.13 21.28 -14.39
N SER A 137 20.47 21.31 -14.34
CA SER A 137 21.33 20.31 -15.00
C SER A 137 21.10 18.89 -14.48
N ALA A 138 20.94 18.74 -13.16
CA ALA A 138 20.62 17.46 -12.55
C ALA A 138 19.22 16.98 -12.97
N SER A 139 18.23 17.87 -13.02
CA SER A 139 16.88 17.54 -13.50
C SER A 139 16.90 17.03 -14.94
N LEU A 140 17.63 17.72 -15.83
CA LEU A 140 17.78 17.31 -17.23
C LEU A 140 18.43 15.92 -17.33
N SER A 141 19.45 15.64 -16.52
CA SER A 141 20.13 14.33 -16.51
C SER A 141 19.24 13.17 -16.08
N VAL A 142 18.23 13.43 -15.23
CA VAL A 142 17.24 12.42 -14.82
C VAL A 142 16.20 12.25 -15.92
N LEU A 143 15.69 13.35 -16.49
CA LEU A 143 14.72 13.31 -17.59
C LEU A 143 15.28 12.62 -18.84
N SER A 144 16.55 12.87 -19.18
CA SER A 144 17.21 12.25 -20.33
C SER A 144 17.45 10.74 -20.19
N LYS A 145 17.30 10.17 -18.98
CA LYS A 145 17.34 8.72 -18.77
C LYS A 145 15.98 8.05 -19.04
N ILE A 146 14.91 8.83 -19.06
CA ILE A 146 13.52 8.34 -19.14
C ILE A 146 12.93 8.66 -20.52
N HIS A 147 13.22 9.85 -21.04
CA HIS A 147 12.67 10.39 -22.29
C HIS A 147 13.79 10.62 -23.31
N ASP A 148 13.39 10.69 -24.59
CA ASP A 148 14.28 11.12 -25.66
C ASP A 148 14.79 12.56 -25.40
N PRO A 149 16.00 12.92 -25.87
CA PRO A 149 16.62 14.21 -25.55
C PRO A 149 15.74 15.44 -25.87
N GLU A 150 14.94 15.38 -26.94
CA GLU A 150 14.01 16.46 -27.30
C GLU A 150 12.81 16.54 -26.36
N GLU A 151 12.25 15.39 -25.97
CA GLU A 151 11.12 15.31 -25.03
C GLU A 151 11.52 15.71 -23.62
N ALA A 152 12.72 15.30 -23.18
CA ALA A 152 13.30 15.70 -21.90
C ALA A 152 13.43 17.23 -21.77
N ASN A 153 13.91 17.89 -22.83
CA ASN A 153 13.99 19.36 -22.87
C ASN A 153 12.62 20.04 -22.87
N LYS A 154 11.66 19.52 -23.66
CA LYS A 154 10.28 20.03 -23.67
C LYS A 154 9.63 19.91 -22.29
N GLU A 155 9.83 18.79 -21.61
CA GLU A 155 9.27 18.59 -20.27
C GLU A 155 9.96 19.48 -19.23
N LEU A 156 11.29 19.64 -19.28
CA LEU A 156 12.03 20.53 -18.40
C LEU A 156 11.51 21.98 -18.52
N LEU A 157 11.32 22.48 -19.74
CA LEU A 157 10.74 23.80 -20.00
C LEU A 157 9.30 23.91 -19.45
N SER A 158 8.50 22.84 -19.54
CA SER A 158 7.16 22.81 -18.97
C SER A 158 7.19 22.93 -17.44
N ILE A 159 8.11 22.22 -16.77
CA ILE A 159 8.30 22.27 -15.31
C ILE A 159 8.80 23.66 -14.90
N GLN A 160 9.73 24.24 -15.66
CA GLN A 160 10.26 25.58 -15.39
C GLN A 160 9.17 26.65 -15.46
N LYS A 161 8.29 26.60 -16.47
CA LYS A 161 7.14 27.51 -16.58
C LYS A 161 6.19 27.41 -15.38
N ILE A 162 5.88 26.19 -14.94
CA ILE A 162 5.01 25.94 -13.76
C ILE A 162 5.69 26.43 -12.47
N THR A 163 7.00 26.24 -12.34
CA THR A 163 7.77 26.64 -11.16
C THR A 163 7.88 28.17 -11.09
N ALA A 164 8.12 28.83 -12.22
CA ALA A 164 8.19 30.30 -12.31
C ALA A 164 6.84 30.98 -12.05
N SER A 165 5.72 30.39 -12.47
CA SER A 165 4.38 30.94 -12.18
C SER A 165 3.95 30.73 -10.73
N ASN A 166 4.55 29.76 -10.01
CA ASN A 166 4.22 29.43 -8.62
C ASN A 166 5.09 30.16 -7.57
N ASN A 167 5.81 31.22 -7.95
CA ASN A 167 6.73 31.91 -7.04
C ASN A 167 6.04 32.78 -5.96
N SER A 168 4.70 32.79 -5.89
CA SER A 168 3.97 33.43 -4.80
C SER A 168 2.61 32.77 -4.57
N GLY A 169 2.32 32.37 -3.33
CA GLY A 169 0.94 32.29 -2.86
C GLY A 169 0.61 31.02 -2.09
N LYS A 170 0.34 31.23 -0.80
CA LYS A 170 -0.44 30.34 0.08
C LYS A 170 -1.44 29.52 -0.73
N ILE A 171 -1.38 28.20 -0.63
CA ILE A 171 -2.33 27.28 -1.26
C ILE A 171 -3.72 27.72 -0.83
N HIS A 172 -4.48 28.36 -1.73
CA HIS A 172 -5.86 28.74 -1.48
C HIS A 172 -6.72 27.49 -1.66
N LEU A 173 -6.61 26.56 -0.71
CA LEU A 173 -7.43 25.35 -0.59
C LEU A 173 -8.94 25.67 -0.54
N THR A 174 -9.28 26.94 -0.29
CA THR A 174 -10.65 27.48 -0.18
C THR A 174 -11.27 27.89 -1.52
N LYS A 175 -10.53 27.85 -2.66
CA LYS A 175 -11.16 28.06 -3.97
C LYS A 175 -12.12 26.90 -4.24
N LYS A 176 -13.42 27.19 -4.45
CA LYS A 176 -14.52 26.22 -4.65
C LYS A 176 -14.15 24.95 -5.44
N PRO A 177 -13.53 25.01 -6.64
CA PRO A 177 -13.22 23.80 -7.39
C PRO A 177 -12.15 22.91 -6.72
N MET A 178 -11.23 23.47 -5.95
CA MET A 178 -10.18 22.73 -5.25
C MET A 178 -10.71 22.10 -3.95
N ALA A 179 -11.58 22.83 -3.23
CA ALA A 179 -12.27 22.31 -2.05
C ALA A 179 -13.17 21.11 -2.40
N THR A 180 -13.92 21.15 -3.51
CA THR A 180 -14.76 20.02 -3.95
C THR A 180 -13.92 18.77 -4.26
N ILE A 181 -12.79 18.93 -4.96
CA ILE A 181 -11.88 17.81 -5.25
C ILE A 181 -11.30 17.24 -3.96
N LEU A 182 -10.87 18.11 -3.04
CA LEU A 182 -10.29 17.70 -1.77
C LEU A 182 -11.30 16.95 -0.89
N ILE A 183 -12.54 17.44 -0.79
CA ILE A 183 -13.64 16.75 -0.09
C ILE A 183 -13.91 15.39 -0.72
N LEU A 184 -13.96 15.30 -2.05
CA LEU A 184 -14.21 14.05 -2.75
C LEU A 184 -13.09 13.03 -2.49
N VAL A 185 -11.82 13.45 -2.56
CA VAL A 185 -10.67 12.59 -2.26
C VAL A 185 -10.67 12.11 -0.79
N MET A 186 -10.95 13.02 0.16
CA MET A 186 -11.08 12.65 1.58
C MET A 186 -12.23 11.69 1.81
N ALA A 187 -13.39 11.94 1.21
CA ALA A 187 -14.55 11.05 1.32
C ALA A 187 -14.25 9.67 0.73
N LEU A 188 -13.65 9.59 -0.47
CA LEU A 188 -13.26 8.33 -1.11
C LEU A 188 -12.27 7.53 -0.26
N THR A 189 -11.24 8.20 0.28
CA THR A 189 -10.24 7.54 1.12
C THR A 189 -10.82 7.08 2.46
N ALA A 190 -11.67 7.90 3.10
CA ALA A 190 -12.40 7.51 4.30
C ALA A 190 -13.33 6.31 4.06
N LEU A 191 -14.14 6.36 3.00
CA LEU A 191 -15.02 5.25 2.59
C LEU A 191 -14.22 3.97 2.29
N SER A 192 -13.02 4.09 1.70
CA SER A 192 -12.16 2.94 1.47
C SER A 192 -11.74 2.25 2.77
N GLN A 193 -11.53 2.99 3.86
CA GLN A 193 -11.18 2.43 5.16
C GLN A 193 -12.42 1.91 5.91
N PHE A 194 -13.54 2.65 5.83
CA PHE A 194 -14.82 2.23 6.41
C PHE A 194 -15.43 1.01 5.73
N SER A 195 -14.95 0.62 4.55
CA SER A 195 -15.32 -0.65 3.90
C SER A 195 -15.03 -1.88 4.77
N GLY A 196 -14.14 -1.77 5.78
CA GLY A 196 -13.79 -2.88 6.66
C GLY A 196 -12.68 -3.79 6.11
N ILE A 197 -12.02 -3.42 5.00
CA ILE A 197 -10.95 -4.23 4.40
C ILE A 197 -9.84 -4.59 5.41
N ASN A 198 -9.43 -3.64 6.26
CA ASN A 198 -8.41 -3.91 7.28
C ASN A 198 -8.90 -4.89 8.35
N GLY A 199 -10.21 -4.90 8.63
CA GLY A 199 -10.81 -5.88 9.53
C GLY A 199 -10.64 -7.30 8.99
N VAL A 200 -10.90 -7.50 7.70
CA VAL A 200 -10.69 -8.78 7.01
C VAL A 200 -9.21 -9.16 6.94
N ILE A 201 -8.32 -8.20 6.65
CA ILE A 201 -6.88 -8.45 6.55
C ILE A 201 -6.28 -8.80 7.93
N PHE A 202 -6.61 -8.06 9.00
CA PHE A 202 -6.02 -8.25 10.32
C PHE A 202 -6.66 -9.39 11.12
N TYR A 203 -7.99 -9.55 11.01
CA TYR A 203 -8.75 -10.52 11.80
C TYR A 203 -9.30 -11.67 10.96
N GLY A 204 -8.89 -11.80 9.69
CA GLY A 204 -9.34 -12.87 8.79
C GLY A 204 -9.35 -14.25 9.44
N PRO A 205 -8.22 -14.74 9.98
CA PRO A 205 -8.19 -16.05 10.64
C PRO A 205 -9.16 -16.16 11.82
N THR A 206 -9.24 -15.13 12.66
CA THR A 206 -10.16 -15.06 13.81
C THR A 206 -11.62 -15.13 13.36
N ILE A 207 -11.96 -14.42 12.28
CA ILE A 207 -13.29 -14.41 11.69
C ILE A 207 -13.64 -15.81 11.17
N LEU A 208 -12.75 -16.47 10.42
CA LEU A 208 -12.96 -17.84 9.95
C LEU A 208 -13.11 -18.84 11.10
N HIS A 209 -12.30 -18.69 12.15
CA HIS A 209 -12.38 -19.54 13.34
C HIS A 209 -13.73 -19.38 14.05
N SER A 210 -14.19 -18.14 14.25
CA SER A 210 -15.52 -17.86 14.81
C SER A 210 -16.66 -18.40 13.94
N ALA A 211 -16.41 -18.57 12.65
CA ALA A 211 -17.34 -19.13 11.67
C ALA A 211 -17.34 -20.66 11.62
N GLY A 212 -16.69 -21.36 12.56
CA GLY A 212 -16.66 -22.82 12.59
C GLY A 212 -15.76 -23.48 11.56
N ILE A 213 -14.95 -22.69 10.81
CA ILE A 213 -13.85 -23.24 10.00
C ILE A 213 -12.68 -23.47 10.95
N VAL A 214 -12.77 -24.53 11.75
CA VAL A 214 -11.71 -24.96 12.65
C VAL A 214 -10.67 -25.68 11.80
N THR A 215 -9.57 -25.00 11.53
CA THR A 215 -8.40 -25.61 10.92
C THR A 215 -7.21 -25.47 11.83
N GLN A 216 -6.35 -26.47 11.80
CA GLN A 216 -5.20 -26.57 12.69
C GLN A 216 -4.16 -25.45 12.43
N ASP A 217 -4.20 -24.81 11.25
CA ASP A 217 -3.23 -23.80 10.81
C ASP A 217 -3.88 -22.45 10.41
N ALA A 218 -4.20 -21.60 11.39
CA ALA A 218 -4.77 -20.26 11.17
C ALA A 218 -3.90 -19.37 10.23
N LEU A 219 -2.58 -19.52 10.30
CA LEU A 219 -1.64 -18.77 9.45
C LEU A 219 -1.70 -19.19 7.98
N LEU A 220 -2.00 -20.47 7.68
CA LEU A 220 -2.16 -20.95 6.31
C LEU A 220 -3.36 -20.27 5.62
N TYR A 221 -4.46 -20.10 6.35
CA TYR A 221 -5.62 -19.36 5.84
C TYR A 221 -5.31 -17.88 5.62
N GLN A 222 -4.47 -17.30 6.47
CA GLN A 222 -4.01 -15.93 6.26
C GLN A 222 -3.21 -15.80 4.96
N VAL A 223 -2.32 -16.77 4.67
CA VAL A 223 -1.60 -16.86 3.38
C VAL A 223 -2.58 -17.01 2.21
N MET A 224 -3.59 -17.87 2.31
CA MET A 224 -4.61 -18.04 1.26
C MET A 224 -5.39 -16.74 0.98
N LEU A 225 -5.80 -16.02 2.03
CA LEU A 225 -6.46 -14.72 1.90
C LEU A 225 -5.53 -13.68 1.24
N GLY A 226 -4.26 -13.64 1.62
CA GLY A 226 -3.26 -12.78 1.01
C GLY A 226 -3.02 -13.10 -0.47
N ALA A 227 -2.96 -14.39 -0.82
CA ALA A 227 -2.77 -14.86 -2.18
C ALA A 227 -3.97 -14.51 -3.06
N ALA A 228 -5.19 -14.73 -2.56
CA ALA A 228 -6.42 -14.31 -3.22
C ALA A 228 -6.43 -12.80 -3.44
N ASN A 229 -6.11 -12.00 -2.43
CA ASN A 229 -6.04 -10.54 -2.55
C ASN A 229 -5.01 -10.07 -3.60
N MET A 230 -3.82 -10.69 -3.64
CA MET A 230 -2.81 -10.38 -4.66
C MET A 230 -3.32 -10.75 -6.07
N LEU A 231 -3.87 -11.95 -6.25
CA LEU A 231 -4.41 -12.42 -7.52
C LEU A 231 -5.54 -11.51 -8.03
N PHE A 232 -6.49 -11.17 -7.15
CA PHE A 232 -7.59 -10.27 -7.49
C PHE A 232 -7.09 -8.86 -7.85
N THR A 233 -6.06 -8.38 -7.15
CA THR A 233 -5.40 -7.12 -7.51
C THR A 233 -4.79 -7.23 -8.90
N LEU A 234 -4.05 -8.29 -9.22
CA LEU A 234 -3.45 -8.48 -10.55
C LEU A 234 -4.51 -8.49 -11.67
N ILE A 235 -5.61 -9.20 -11.46
CA ILE A 235 -6.74 -9.22 -12.41
C ILE A 235 -7.37 -7.82 -12.55
N ALA A 236 -7.53 -7.09 -11.44
CA ALA A 236 -8.05 -5.74 -11.45
C ALA A 236 -7.17 -4.79 -12.28
N ILE A 237 -5.84 -4.86 -12.11
CA ILE A 237 -4.89 -4.07 -12.90
C ILE A 237 -5.01 -4.40 -14.38
N TRP A 238 -5.05 -5.68 -14.74
CA TRP A 238 -5.18 -6.10 -16.14
C TRP A 238 -6.51 -5.65 -16.77
N LYS A 239 -7.61 -5.67 -16.02
CA LYS A 239 -8.93 -5.29 -16.53
C LYS A 239 -9.22 -3.79 -16.52
N VAL A 240 -8.53 -3.00 -15.70
CA VAL A 240 -8.82 -1.56 -15.52
C VAL A 240 -8.73 -0.78 -16.84
N ASP A 241 -7.78 -1.13 -17.70
CA ASP A 241 -7.56 -0.46 -18.98
C ASP A 241 -8.63 -0.84 -20.02
N SER A 242 -9.20 -2.05 -19.92
CA SER A 242 -10.22 -2.55 -20.85
C SER A 242 -11.65 -2.10 -20.53
N TRP A 243 -12.01 -2.07 -19.25
CA TRP A 243 -13.38 -1.78 -18.78
C TRP A 243 -13.57 -0.33 -18.35
N GLY A 244 -12.46 0.43 -18.27
CA GLY A 244 -12.46 1.80 -17.82
C GLY A 244 -12.57 1.93 -16.30
N ARG A 245 -12.00 3.00 -15.74
CA ARG A 245 -11.87 3.22 -14.29
C ARG A 245 -13.21 3.50 -13.59
N ARG A 246 -14.09 4.29 -14.22
CA ARG A 246 -15.35 4.74 -13.61
C ARG A 246 -16.37 3.59 -13.42
N PRO A 247 -16.59 2.70 -14.41
CA PRO A 247 -17.43 1.52 -14.21
C PRO A 247 -16.90 0.58 -13.12
N LEU A 248 -15.59 0.29 -13.10
CA LEU A 248 -14.98 -0.55 -12.06
C LEU A 248 -15.24 -0.01 -10.66
N TYR A 249 -15.16 1.31 -10.48
CA TYR A 249 -15.43 1.94 -9.20
C TYR A 249 -16.89 1.76 -8.76
N ILE A 250 -17.85 2.05 -9.65
CA ILE A 250 -19.28 2.00 -9.31
C ILE A 250 -19.73 0.56 -9.06
N TYR A 251 -19.47 -0.34 -10.01
CA TYR A 251 -19.91 -1.73 -9.90
C TYR A 251 -19.13 -2.47 -8.82
N GLY A 252 -17.81 -2.28 -8.74
CA GLY A 252 -17.00 -2.93 -7.72
C GLY A 252 -17.37 -2.49 -6.30
N SER A 253 -17.67 -1.21 -6.08
CA SER A 253 -18.15 -0.77 -4.75
C SER A 253 -19.57 -1.27 -4.43
N LEU A 254 -20.46 -1.31 -5.42
CA LEU A 254 -21.81 -1.87 -5.26
C LEU A 254 -21.76 -3.35 -4.86
N PHE A 255 -21.03 -4.17 -5.61
CA PHE A 255 -20.90 -5.60 -5.33
C PHE A 255 -20.10 -5.88 -4.05
N ALA A 256 -19.11 -5.06 -3.71
CA ALA A 256 -18.44 -5.14 -2.41
C ALA A 256 -19.42 -4.85 -1.26
N GLY A 257 -20.29 -3.85 -1.42
CA GLY A 257 -21.34 -3.54 -0.44
C GLY A 257 -22.33 -4.69 -0.26
N ILE A 258 -22.78 -5.31 -1.36
CA ILE A 258 -23.66 -6.49 -1.34
C ILE A 258 -22.96 -7.66 -0.64
N ALA A 259 -21.70 -7.94 -0.98
CA ALA A 259 -20.93 -9.02 -0.36
C ALA A 259 -20.73 -8.79 1.16
N LEU A 260 -20.49 -7.55 1.56
CA LEU A 260 -20.37 -7.18 2.97
C LEU A 260 -21.72 -7.35 3.70
N ALA A 261 -22.83 -6.93 3.09
CA ALA A 261 -24.17 -7.10 3.64
C ALA A 261 -24.53 -8.59 3.80
N LEU A 262 -24.19 -9.43 2.80
CA LEU A 262 -24.36 -10.88 2.88
C LEU A 262 -23.50 -11.49 4.01
N THR A 263 -22.27 -11.02 4.17
CA THR A 263 -21.39 -11.43 5.28
C THR A 263 -22.04 -11.06 6.63
N GLY A 264 -22.60 -9.86 6.75
CA GLY A 264 -23.34 -9.42 7.93
C GLY A 264 -24.58 -10.26 8.23
N LEU A 265 -25.36 -10.62 7.20
CA LEU A 265 -26.50 -11.52 7.34
C LEU A 265 -26.07 -12.92 7.77
N CYS A 266 -24.94 -13.43 7.26
CA CYS A 266 -24.40 -14.70 7.71
C CYS A 266 -24.11 -14.69 9.21
N PHE A 267 -23.53 -13.61 9.74
CA PHE A 267 -23.36 -13.47 11.20
C PHE A 267 -24.68 -13.36 11.96
N ALA A 268 -25.66 -12.63 11.43
CA ALA A 268 -26.96 -12.45 12.09
C ALA A 268 -27.76 -13.76 12.21
N PHE A 269 -27.64 -14.66 11.22
CA PHE A 269 -28.30 -15.96 11.19
C PHE A 269 -27.41 -17.12 11.69
N ASP A 270 -26.23 -16.82 12.24
CA ASP A 270 -25.21 -17.80 12.66
C ASP A 270 -24.83 -18.81 11.54
N ILE A 271 -24.88 -18.36 10.28
CA ILE A 271 -24.48 -19.14 9.11
C ILE A 271 -22.96 -19.22 9.08
N LYS A 272 -22.47 -20.46 9.24
CA LYS A 272 -21.06 -20.80 9.42
C LYS A 272 -20.50 -21.58 8.22
N GLY A 273 -19.18 -21.74 8.20
CA GLY A 273 -18.49 -22.56 7.20
C GLY A 273 -18.26 -21.86 5.85
N TYR A 274 -18.30 -22.65 4.77
CA TYR A 274 -17.87 -22.23 3.43
C TYR A 274 -18.68 -21.07 2.83
N ILE A 275 -19.93 -20.87 3.26
CA ILE A 275 -20.78 -19.78 2.77
C ILE A 275 -20.22 -18.43 3.22
N LEU A 276 -19.90 -18.27 4.51
CA LEU A 276 -19.28 -17.05 5.03
C LEU A 276 -17.93 -16.78 4.34
N LEU A 277 -17.11 -17.83 4.18
CA LEU A 277 -15.83 -17.72 3.49
C LEU A 277 -15.99 -17.21 2.06
N SER A 278 -16.97 -17.75 1.32
CA SER A 278 -17.28 -17.31 -0.04
C SER A 278 -17.71 -15.84 -0.08
N CYS A 279 -18.56 -15.41 0.85
CA CYS A 279 -18.96 -14.00 0.96
C CYS A 279 -17.77 -13.06 1.25
N MET A 280 -16.85 -13.47 2.14
CA MET A 280 -15.64 -12.71 2.43
C MET A 280 -14.69 -12.65 1.22
N MET A 281 -14.52 -13.76 0.49
CA MET A 281 -13.71 -13.80 -0.72
C MET A 281 -14.30 -12.92 -1.84
N LEU A 282 -15.62 -12.93 -2.00
CA LEU A 282 -16.32 -12.02 -2.92
C LEU A 282 -16.12 -10.56 -2.52
N PHE A 283 -16.19 -10.23 -1.23
CA PHE A 283 -15.88 -8.90 -0.74
C PHE A 283 -14.44 -8.48 -1.09
N LEU A 284 -13.45 -9.34 -0.83
CA LEU A 284 -12.05 -9.08 -1.19
C LEU A 284 -11.86 -8.87 -2.69
N LEU A 285 -12.50 -9.70 -3.52
CA LEU A 285 -12.49 -9.60 -4.98
C LEU A 285 -12.99 -8.23 -5.43
N PHE A 286 -14.21 -7.85 -5.05
CA PHE A 286 -14.83 -6.60 -5.50
C PHE A 286 -14.16 -5.36 -4.91
N PHE A 287 -13.58 -5.47 -3.70
CA PHE A 287 -12.75 -4.41 -3.13
C PHE A 287 -11.47 -4.19 -3.95
N ALA A 288 -10.80 -5.27 -4.35
CA ALA A 288 -9.59 -5.18 -5.19
C ALA A 288 -9.87 -4.53 -6.55
N PHE A 289 -11.04 -4.76 -7.14
CA PHE A 289 -11.47 -4.11 -8.39
C PHE A 289 -11.84 -2.63 -8.25
N SER A 290 -12.24 -2.15 -7.07
CA SER A 290 -12.75 -0.79 -6.88
C SER A 290 -11.77 0.12 -6.14
N LEU A 291 -11.81 0.07 -4.81
CA LEU A 291 -11.26 1.07 -3.89
C LEU A 291 -9.77 0.90 -3.62
N GLY A 292 -9.20 -0.28 -3.87
CA GLY A 292 -7.78 -0.57 -3.60
C GLY A 292 -6.84 0.29 -4.46
N PRO A 293 -6.81 0.13 -5.79
CA PRO A 293 -5.81 0.78 -6.64
C PRO A 293 -6.16 2.24 -6.98
N LEU A 294 -7.44 2.57 -7.16
CA LEU A 294 -7.86 3.85 -7.74
C LEU A 294 -7.60 5.05 -6.82
N LYS A 295 -7.58 4.88 -5.49
CA LYS A 295 -7.29 5.98 -4.55
C LYS A 295 -5.92 6.60 -4.81
N PHE A 296 -4.92 5.76 -5.10
CA PHE A 296 -3.56 6.19 -5.39
C PHE A 296 -3.42 6.82 -6.78
N VAL A 297 -4.32 6.49 -7.71
CA VAL A 297 -4.32 7.03 -9.07
C VAL A 297 -5.03 8.39 -9.15
N LEU A 298 -6.12 8.59 -8.39
CA LEU A 298 -6.88 9.84 -8.41
C LEU A 298 -6.17 10.98 -7.67
N LEU A 299 -5.43 10.65 -6.60
CA LEU A 299 -4.70 11.62 -5.77
C LEU A 299 -3.70 12.48 -6.59
N PRO A 300 -2.72 11.92 -7.32
CA PRO A 300 -1.73 12.72 -8.04
C PRO A 300 -2.31 13.46 -9.25
N ASN A 301 -3.24 12.83 -9.99
CA ASN A 301 -3.75 13.38 -11.25
C ASN A 301 -4.67 14.60 -11.03
N SER A 302 -5.41 14.66 -9.93
CA SER A 302 -6.35 15.75 -9.65
C SER A 302 -5.66 17.06 -9.26
N PHE A 303 -4.47 16.97 -8.64
CA PHE A 303 -3.72 18.14 -8.18
C PHE A 303 -2.64 18.61 -9.17
N GLN A 304 -2.19 17.75 -10.09
CA GLN A 304 -1.17 18.13 -11.09
C GLN A 304 -1.76 18.90 -12.30
N GLN A 305 -3.08 18.88 -12.51
CA GLN A 305 -3.72 19.55 -13.64
C GLN A 305 -4.03 21.04 -13.40
N LYS A 306 -3.69 21.62 -12.24
CA LYS A 306 -4.03 23.02 -11.89
C LYS A 306 -2.95 23.73 -11.11
#